data_AF-A0A418Y3Y3-F1
#
_entry.id   AF-A0A418Y3Y3-F1
#
_cell.length_a   1.000
_cell.length_b   1.000
_cell.length_c   1.000
_cell.angle_alpha   90.00
_cell.angle_beta   90.00
_cell.angle_gamma   90.00
#
_symmetry.space_group_name_H-M   'P 1'
#
loop_
_entity.id
_entity.type
_entity.pdbx_description
1 polymer ?
#
loop_
_entity_poly.entity_id
_entity_poly.type
_entity_poly.pdbx_seq_one_letter_code
_entity_poly.pdbx_strand_id
1 'polypeptide(L)'
;MAELLIIIGVSAIIVTTLGLMNEASHRGHSPVFFLVPLVSLGQVQGNWEGYRWWALGRVAGVLLTAVGIAILSADTNDASISVSPLAHQTGQVQRGEKMATTTSFVSSEEAALLVVKRQGKPLSGRLHGDSFRYDRVALIDGVLTISQGEDFLPALEVRILVGWKPEDITERRNVLVNPSDEEVPVVHLSWKEPGKDFPETRIFEGGYRMELALAPLDTGQLSGSLSLVMPDSFKSYLSGEFTAYTNHLRYLGGKVDLHFDHEDTLAYVAREYLTTQFPEGALKSVKTRHVILRRGESTGEVTSRVLLTNGAVEERVVRLEKSDVGWSVEPGSMHAEVITPAKEGAMALVSPVAEAPKVSQEETLPPMVKTFPELVAFVDQAVVLETDSGRKLDGVLRRISAKRLWLEINVGSGVVERSVSDQELVSLTLVNGQKVLLEQASDGPDTAASPEMAQAAVVSEDTQMENPSAQSLTPSSPDMTESEAARYRQLIGKNVSIRAEDVPVRTGILHSVNDDHLTLSVPMGAGNIEFFYDLNTIRSIEATR
;
A
#
# COMPACT_ATOMS: atom_id res chain seq x y z
N MET A 1 -26.03 10.54 14.42
CA MET A 1 -26.60 10.99 15.73
C MET A 1 -26.02 12.33 16.18
N ALA A 2 -24.70 12.53 16.13
CA ALA A 2 -24.04 13.80 16.49
C ALA A 2 -24.52 15.01 15.66
N GLU A 3 -24.59 14.88 14.34
CA GLU A 3 -25.03 15.98 13.44
C GLU A 3 -26.46 16.44 13.73
N LEU A 4 -27.38 15.50 13.99
CA LEU A 4 -28.76 15.82 14.37
C LEU A 4 -28.84 16.61 15.68
N LEU A 5 -28.01 16.26 16.68
CA LEU A 5 -27.93 16.98 17.95
C LEU A 5 -27.38 18.40 17.77
N ILE A 6 -26.39 18.57 16.89
CA ILE A 6 -25.84 19.90 16.54
C ILE A 6 -26.92 20.74 15.84
N ILE A 7 -27.61 20.19 14.83
CA ILE A 7 -28.66 20.91 14.09
C ILE A 7 -29.81 21.30 15.03
N ILE A 8 -30.27 20.38 15.88
CA ILE A 8 -31.34 20.66 16.85
C ILE A 8 -30.87 21.71 17.87
N GLY A 9 -29.65 21.59 18.37
CA GLY A 9 -29.07 22.54 19.33
C GLY A 9 -28.94 23.95 18.77
N VAL A 10 -28.38 24.10 17.56
CA VAL A 10 -28.23 25.39 16.87
C VAL A 10 -29.61 25.98 16.53
N SER A 11 -30.54 25.16 16.05
CA SER A 11 -31.92 25.61 15.77
C SER A 11 -32.62 26.12 17.03
N ALA A 12 -32.47 25.42 18.16
CA ALA A 12 -33.01 25.84 19.44
C ALA A 12 -32.38 27.16 19.92
N ILE A 13 -31.08 27.37 19.73
CA ILE A 13 -30.40 28.64 20.06
C ILE A 13 -30.97 29.79 19.23
N ILE A 14 -31.18 29.59 17.93
CA ILE A 14 -31.73 30.62 17.04
C ILE A 14 -33.16 30.97 17.45
N VAL A 15 -34.04 29.97 17.58
CA VAL A 15 -35.46 30.18 17.95
C VAL A 15 -35.59 30.87 19.31
N THR A 16 -34.80 30.45 20.29
CA THR A 16 -34.85 31.04 21.64
C THR A 16 -34.25 32.44 21.69
N THR A 17 -33.26 32.74 20.84
CA THR A 17 -32.72 34.10 20.69
C THR A 17 -33.75 35.03 20.05
N LEU A 18 -34.46 34.58 19.01
CA LEU A 18 -35.58 35.35 18.45
C LEU A 18 -36.71 35.55 19.47
N GLY A 19 -37.03 34.53 20.26
CA GLY A 19 -38.00 34.62 21.35
C GLY A 19 -37.63 35.67 22.40
N LEU A 20 -36.36 35.71 22.82
CA LEU A 20 -35.84 36.75 23.73
C LEU A 20 -35.96 38.15 23.13
N MET A 21 -35.62 38.31 21.84
CA MET A 21 -35.71 39.59 21.14
C MET A 21 -37.16 40.08 21.02
N ASN A 22 -38.09 39.17 20.71
CA ASN A 22 -39.50 39.49 20.59
C ASN A 22 -40.09 39.90 21.95
N GLU A 23 -39.79 39.15 23.00
CA GLU A 23 -40.24 39.43 24.36
C GLU A 23 -39.66 40.76 24.89
N ALA A 24 -38.40 41.06 24.55
CA ALA A 24 -37.74 42.32 24.88
C ALA A 24 -38.42 43.51 24.19
N SER A 25 -38.77 43.36 22.90
CA SER A 25 -39.47 44.37 22.13
C SER A 25 -40.86 44.68 22.72
N HIS A 26 -41.60 43.66 23.17
CA HIS A 26 -42.90 43.87 23.80
C HIS A 26 -42.82 44.57 25.16
N ARG A 27 -41.68 44.48 25.85
CA ARG A 27 -41.45 45.09 27.16
C ARG A 27 -40.71 46.44 27.09
N GLY A 28 -40.44 46.94 25.88
CA GLY A 28 -39.73 48.21 25.67
C GLY A 28 -38.23 48.15 25.91
N HIS A 29 -37.65 46.95 25.99
CA HIS A 29 -36.21 46.74 26.13
C HIS A 29 -35.58 46.63 24.74
N SER A 30 -34.31 47.06 24.60
CA SER A 30 -33.64 46.96 23.30
C SER A 30 -33.34 45.49 22.94
N PRO A 31 -33.85 44.98 21.81
CA PRO A 31 -33.66 43.59 21.39
C PRO A 31 -32.20 43.29 21.00
N VAL A 32 -31.42 44.33 20.68
CA VAL A 32 -30.01 44.23 20.26
C VAL A 32 -29.13 43.62 21.36
N PHE A 33 -29.49 43.81 22.64
CA PHE A 33 -28.75 43.23 23.76
C PHE A 33 -28.75 41.70 23.77
N PHE A 34 -29.72 41.04 23.11
CA PHE A 34 -29.87 39.59 23.11
C PHE A 34 -29.12 38.87 21.98
N LEU A 35 -28.63 39.62 20.99
CA LEU A 35 -27.77 39.10 19.91
C LEU A 35 -26.41 38.63 20.45
N VAL A 36 -25.85 39.32 21.44
CA VAL A 36 -24.58 38.96 22.07
C VAL A 36 -24.84 38.24 23.39
N PRO A 37 -24.54 36.93 23.52
CA PRO A 37 -24.96 36.10 24.66
C PRO A 37 -24.55 36.68 26.02
N LEU A 38 -23.31 37.16 26.12
CA LEU A 38 -22.72 37.65 27.37
C LEU A 38 -23.24 39.04 27.79
N VAL A 39 -23.69 39.85 26.84
CA VAL A 39 -24.20 41.21 27.11
C VAL A 39 -25.64 41.16 27.64
N SER A 40 -26.40 40.12 27.29
CA SER A 40 -27.78 39.92 27.75
C SER A 40 -27.92 39.46 29.21
N LEU A 41 -26.83 39.02 29.85
CA LEU A 41 -26.88 38.35 31.16
C LEU A 41 -27.49 39.23 32.27
N GLY A 42 -27.08 40.51 32.33
CA GLY A 42 -27.59 41.46 33.33
C GLY A 42 -29.07 41.81 33.12
N GLN A 43 -29.52 41.84 31.86
CA GLN A 43 -30.93 42.08 31.50
C GLN A 43 -31.83 40.89 31.86
N VAL A 44 -31.33 39.66 31.66
CA VAL A 44 -32.05 38.43 32.03
C VAL A 44 -32.13 38.26 33.55
N GLN A 45 -31.06 38.58 34.29
CA GLN A 45 -31.06 38.50 35.76
C GLN A 45 -31.98 39.54 36.40
N GLY A 46 -31.97 40.78 35.90
CA GLY A 46 -32.83 41.85 36.42
C GLY A 46 -34.33 41.65 36.14
N ASN A 47 -34.67 40.89 35.11
CA ASN A 47 -36.05 40.68 34.65
C ASN A 47 -36.39 39.19 34.47
N TRP A 48 -35.93 38.37 35.42
CA TRP A 48 -35.99 36.91 35.35
C TRP A 48 -37.39 36.36 35.05
N GLU A 49 -38.42 36.94 35.66
CA GLU A 49 -39.80 36.48 35.48
C GLU A 49 -40.29 36.57 34.02
N GLY A 50 -39.77 37.50 33.23
CA GLY A 50 -40.13 37.70 31.83
C GLY A 50 -39.32 36.85 30.85
N TYR A 51 -38.03 36.59 31.15
CA TYR A 51 -37.11 35.96 30.19
C TYR A 51 -36.76 34.50 30.51
N ARG A 52 -37.13 33.98 31.68
CA ARG A 52 -36.75 32.64 32.18
C ARG A 52 -36.91 31.49 31.17
N TRP A 53 -38.04 31.41 30.48
CA TRP A 53 -38.33 30.27 29.59
C TRP A 53 -37.43 30.27 28.35
N TRP A 54 -37.24 31.45 27.76
CA TRP A 54 -36.38 31.60 26.59
C TRP A 54 -34.90 31.51 26.94
N ALA A 55 -34.49 32.03 28.10
CA ALA A 55 -33.12 31.92 28.60
C ALA A 55 -32.74 30.46 28.90
N LEU A 56 -33.62 29.69 29.56
CA LEU A 56 -33.43 28.26 29.79
C LEU A 56 -33.37 27.46 28.49
N GLY A 57 -34.24 27.77 27.53
CA GLY A 57 -34.22 27.14 26.21
C GLY A 57 -32.90 27.37 25.46
N ARG A 58 -32.32 28.58 25.56
CA ARG A 58 -31.03 28.90 24.94
C ARG A 58 -29.88 28.10 25.57
N VAL A 59 -29.86 27.97 26.90
CA VAL A 59 -28.86 27.15 27.62
C VAL A 59 -28.98 25.67 27.24
N ALA A 60 -30.20 25.14 27.14
CA ALA A 60 -30.43 23.78 26.70
C ALA A 60 -29.94 23.54 25.26
N GLY A 61 -30.17 24.49 24.34
CA GLY A 61 -29.63 24.44 22.98
C GLY A 61 -28.10 24.43 22.92
N VAL A 62 -27.44 25.23 23.75
CA VAL A 62 -25.96 25.25 23.87
C VAL A 62 -25.43 23.90 24.36
N LEU A 63 -26.06 23.32 25.39
CA LEU A 63 -25.67 22.00 25.92
C LEU A 63 -25.85 20.89 24.88
N LEU A 64 -26.97 20.88 24.15
CA LEU A 64 -27.21 19.91 23.07
C LEU A 64 -26.16 20.02 21.95
N THR A 65 -25.81 21.26 21.58
CA THR A 65 -24.77 21.50 20.57
C THR A 65 -23.40 21.02 21.07
N ALA A 66 -23.04 21.31 22.32
CA ALA A 66 -21.79 20.87 22.92
C ALA A 66 -21.69 19.34 23.03
N VAL A 67 -22.77 18.65 23.38
CA VAL A 67 -22.84 17.18 23.39
C VAL A 67 -22.70 16.62 21.98
N GLY A 68 -23.36 17.22 20.99
CA GLY A 68 -23.21 16.82 19.59
C GLY A 68 -21.77 16.97 19.09
N ILE A 69 -21.09 18.07 19.43
CA ILE A 69 -19.67 18.29 19.11
C ILE A 69 -18.78 17.28 19.84
N ALA A 70 -19.02 17.01 21.14
CA ALA A 70 -18.23 16.07 21.91
C ALA A 70 -18.32 14.63 21.35
N ILE A 71 -19.50 14.21 20.88
CA ILE A 71 -19.67 12.91 20.20
C ILE A 71 -18.90 12.91 18.87
N LEU A 72 -18.96 14.00 18.10
CA LEU A 72 -18.23 14.13 16.84
C LEU A 72 -16.71 14.14 17.04
N SER A 73 -16.23 14.74 18.13
CA SER A 73 -14.81 14.75 18.49
C SER A 73 -14.31 13.41 19.05
N ALA A 74 -15.17 12.64 19.72
CA ALA A 74 -14.87 11.29 20.16
C ALA A 74 -14.73 10.34 18.96
N ASP A 75 -15.56 10.48 17.92
CA ASP A 75 -15.40 9.73 16.65
C ASP A 75 -14.11 10.08 15.91
N THR A 76 -13.57 11.29 16.04
CA THR A 76 -12.30 11.69 15.39
C THR A 76 -11.03 11.31 16.16
N ASN A 77 -11.12 10.97 17.45
CA ASN A 77 -9.95 10.58 18.25
C ASN A 77 -9.64 9.07 18.18
N ASP A 78 -10.52 8.26 17.60
CA ASP A 78 -10.19 6.94 17.07
C ASP A 78 -9.58 7.07 15.67
N ALA A 79 -8.44 7.77 15.58
CA ALA A 79 -7.51 7.63 14.47
C ALA A 79 -6.67 6.34 14.64
N SER A 80 -7.37 5.22 14.90
CA SER A 80 -6.90 3.90 14.51
C SER A 80 -7.58 3.59 13.18
N ILE A 81 -6.77 3.16 12.22
CA ILE A 81 -7.11 2.98 10.81
C ILE A 81 -8.43 2.19 10.67
N SER A 82 -9.54 2.91 10.47
CA SER A 82 -10.84 2.32 10.23
C SER A 82 -11.13 2.41 8.73
N VAL A 83 -10.93 1.27 8.07
CA VAL A 83 -11.41 1.00 6.71
C VAL A 83 -12.90 1.34 6.67
N SER A 84 -13.32 2.16 5.70
CA SER A 84 -14.74 2.46 5.50
C SER A 84 -15.51 1.15 5.31
N PRO A 85 -16.59 0.89 6.07
CA PRO A 85 -17.44 -0.24 5.78
C PRO A 85 -18.23 0.08 4.52
N LEU A 86 -17.89 -0.60 3.42
CA LEU A 86 -18.83 -0.77 2.33
C LEU A 86 -20.12 -1.33 2.92
N ALA A 87 -21.22 -0.69 2.54
CA ALA A 87 -22.62 -1.05 2.70
C ALA A 87 -22.92 -2.44 3.31
N HIS A 88 -23.62 -2.44 4.45
CA HIS A 88 -24.47 -3.52 4.98
C HIS A 88 -24.20 -4.93 4.43
N GLN A 89 -23.09 -5.55 4.84
CA GLN A 89 -22.97 -7.00 4.85
C GLN A 89 -23.45 -7.51 6.21
N THR A 90 -24.71 -7.94 6.28
CA THR A 90 -25.18 -8.83 7.35
C THR A 90 -24.70 -10.26 7.09
N GLY A 91 -23.38 -10.44 7.09
CA GLY A 91 -22.74 -11.75 7.23
C GLY A 91 -22.46 -12.00 8.72
N GLN A 92 -22.62 -13.24 9.19
CA GLN A 92 -22.16 -13.58 10.53
C GLN A 92 -20.63 -13.48 10.56
N VAL A 93 -20.11 -12.45 11.24
CA VAL A 93 -18.67 -12.32 11.48
C VAL A 93 -18.34 -13.20 12.68
N GLN A 94 -17.68 -14.34 12.43
CA GLN A 94 -17.01 -15.08 13.49
C GLN A 94 -15.70 -14.35 13.80
N ARG A 95 -15.64 -13.64 14.92
CA ARG A 95 -14.36 -13.19 15.48
C ARG A 95 -13.53 -14.44 15.76
N GLY A 96 -12.42 -14.60 15.04
CA GLY A 96 -11.45 -15.65 15.33
C GLY A 96 -10.96 -15.50 16.76
N GLU A 97 -10.69 -16.64 17.41
CA GLU A 97 -10.03 -16.65 18.71
C GLU A 97 -8.69 -15.89 18.59
N LYS A 98 -8.35 -15.09 19.61
CA LYS A 98 -7.21 -14.15 19.61
C LYS A 98 -5.84 -14.79 19.33
N MET A 99 -5.78 -16.10 19.25
CA MET A 99 -4.77 -16.92 18.62
C MET A 99 -5.53 -18.20 18.30
N ALA A 100 -5.89 -18.45 17.03
CA ALA A 100 -6.32 -19.79 16.66
C ALA A 100 -5.18 -20.72 17.08
N THR A 101 -5.43 -21.59 18.06
CA THR A 101 -4.46 -22.54 18.61
C THR A 101 -3.71 -23.10 17.43
N THR A 102 -2.40 -22.80 17.32
CA THR A 102 -1.62 -22.98 16.10
C THR A 102 -1.84 -24.39 15.61
N THR A 103 -2.70 -24.56 14.60
CA THR A 103 -3.00 -25.91 14.13
C THR A 103 -1.67 -26.48 13.64
N SER A 104 -1.36 -27.73 13.99
CA SER A 104 -0.08 -28.37 13.63
C SER A 104 0.20 -28.32 12.12
N PHE A 105 -0.82 -28.05 11.30
CA PHE A 105 -0.71 -27.82 9.87
C PHE A 105 0.16 -26.61 9.50
N VAL A 106 0.05 -25.46 10.18
CA VAL A 106 0.77 -24.24 9.77
C VAL A 106 2.29 -24.44 9.80
N SER A 107 2.76 -25.18 10.81
CA SER A 107 4.17 -25.58 11.00
C SER A 107 4.50 -26.95 10.41
N SER A 108 3.56 -27.63 9.73
CA SER A 108 3.78 -28.97 9.19
C SER A 108 4.67 -28.98 7.95
N GLU A 109 5.43 -30.06 7.79
CA GLU A 109 6.14 -30.38 6.55
C GLU A 109 5.17 -30.51 5.37
N GLU A 110 3.94 -31.00 5.60
CA GLU A 110 2.88 -31.07 4.60
C GLU A 110 2.58 -29.68 4.01
N ALA A 111 2.41 -28.65 4.84
CA ALA A 111 2.17 -27.29 4.38
C ALA A 111 3.38 -26.71 3.65
N ALA A 112 4.61 -26.97 4.13
CA ALA A 112 5.83 -26.51 3.46
C ALA A 112 5.96 -27.12 2.04
N LEU A 113 5.71 -28.42 1.89
CA LEU A 113 5.75 -29.11 0.60
C LEU A 113 4.67 -28.60 -0.37
N LEU A 114 3.46 -28.31 0.13
CA LEU A 114 2.36 -27.78 -0.69
C LEU A 114 2.70 -26.39 -1.27
N VAL A 115 3.34 -25.53 -0.46
CA VAL A 115 3.81 -24.22 -0.90
C VAL A 115 4.92 -24.36 -1.95
N VAL A 116 5.97 -25.15 -1.66
CA VAL A 116 7.11 -25.33 -2.57
C VAL A 116 6.67 -25.91 -3.92
N LYS A 117 5.72 -26.86 -3.94
CA LYS A 117 5.19 -27.45 -5.17
C LYS A 117 4.48 -26.44 -6.09
N ARG A 118 4.07 -25.28 -5.54
CA ARG A 118 3.31 -24.22 -6.22
C ARG A 118 4.14 -22.97 -6.53
N GLN A 119 5.37 -22.85 -6.06
CA GLN A 119 6.26 -21.75 -6.46
C GLN A 119 6.41 -21.69 -7.98
N GLY A 120 6.31 -20.48 -8.54
CA GLY A 120 6.38 -20.24 -9.99
C GLY A 120 5.17 -20.71 -10.80
N LYS A 121 4.07 -21.14 -10.15
CA LYS A 121 2.79 -21.48 -10.81
C LYS A 121 1.74 -20.41 -10.53
N PRO A 122 0.66 -20.30 -11.32
CA PRO A 122 -0.45 -19.42 -10.99
C PRO A 122 -0.97 -19.67 -9.57
N LEU A 123 -1.29 -18.59 -8.87
CA LEU A 123 -1.83 -18.60 -7.51
C LEU A 123 -3.06 -19.51 -7.45
N SER A 124 -3.01 -20.52 -6.58
CA SER A 124 -4.16 -21.36 -6.28
C SER A 124 -3.93 -22.09 -4.97
N GLY A 125 -4.96 -22.76 -4.46
CA GLY A 125 -4.83 -23.46 -3.19
C GLY A 125 -6.09 -24.17 -2.78
N ARG A 126 -6.27 -24.27 -1.47
CA ARG A 126 -7.48 -24.81 -0.86
C ARG A 126 -7.92 -23.83 0.23
N LEU A 127 -9.17 -23.38 0.17
CA LEU A 127 -9.74 -22.46 1.15
C LEU A 127 -11.00 -23.08 1.72
N HIS A 128 -11.09 -23.17 3.04
CA HIS A 128 -12.22 -23.77 3.76
C HIS A 128 -12.60 -25.19 3.27
N GLY A 129 -11.61 -25.96 2.81
CA GLY A 129 -11.81 -27.32 2.28
C GLY A 129 -12.04 -27.40 0.77
N ASP A 130 -12.39 -26.28 0.12
CA ASP A 130 -12.67 -26.21 -1.30
C ASP A 130 -11.45 -25.83 -2.13
N SER A 131 -11.37 -26.35 -3.36
CA SER A 131 -10.30 -25.99 -4.29
C SER A 131 -10.47 -24.56 -4.77
N PHE A 132 -9.44 -23.74 -4.60
CA PHE A 132 -9.46 -22.32 -4.94
C PHE A 132 -8.60 -22.02 -6.17
N ARG A 133 -9.17 -21.25 -7.08
CA ARG A 133 -8.49 -20.59 -8.19
C ARG A 133 -9.04 -19.17 -8.27
N TYR A 134 -8.15 -18.18 -8.32
CA TYR A 134 -8.60 -16.79 -8.41
C TYR A 134 -9.20 -16.49 -9.79
N ASP A 135 -10.25 -15.68 -9.77
CA ASP A 135 -10.79 -15.00 -10.95
C ASP A 135 -10.36 -13.53 -10.96
N ARG A 136 -10.18 -12.93 -9.77
CA ARG A 136 -9.73 -11.56 -9.61
C ARG A 136 -8.73 -11.41 -8.47
N VAL A 137 -7.72 -10.57 -8.69
CA VAL A 137 -6.82 -10.07 -7.64
C VAL A 137 -6.69 -8.56 -7.75
N ALA A 138 -6.85 -7.85 -6.63
CA ALA A 138 -6.69 -6.41 -6.60
C ALA A 138 -6.04 -5.95 -5.29
N LEU A 139 -5.18 -4.93 -5.36
CA LEU A 139 -4.68 -4.21 -4.19
C LEU A 139 -5.25 -2.81 -4.24
N ILE A 140 -6.17 -2.49 -3.33
CA ILE A 140 -6.84 -1.20 -3.29
C ILE A 140 -6.95 -0.75 -1.84
N ASP A 141 -6.65 0.51 -1.56
CA ASP A 141 -6.71 1.12 -0.23
C ASP A 141 -5.96 0.31 0.86
N GLY A 142 -4.83 -0.32 0.50
CA GLY A 142 -4.05 -1.14 1.43
C GLY A 142 -4.59 -2.54 1.67
N VAL A 143 -5.61 -2.98 0.93
CA VAL A 143 -6.21 -4.31 1.06
C VAL A 143 -5.98 -5.13 -0.19
N LEU A 144 -5.20 -6.21 -0.07
CA LEU A 144 -5.03 -7.21 -1.12
C LEU A 144 -6.22 -8.16 -1.09
N THR A 145 -7.06 -8.12 -2.11
CA THR A 145 -8.26 -8.95 -2.26
C THR A 145 -8.06 -9.96 -3.37
N ILE A 146 -8.27 -11.23 -3.07
CA ILE A 146 -8.13 -12.36 -3.99
C ILE A 146 -9.46 -13.11 -3.94
N SER A 147 -10.20 -13.12 -5.04
CA SER A 147 -11.56 -13.66 -5.06
C SER A 147 -11.79 -14.66 -6.20
N GLN A 148 -12.74 -15.56 -5.95
CA GLN A 148 -13.26 -16.55 -6.90
C GLN A 148 -14.78 -16.40 -6.98
N GLY A 149 -15.30 -16.39 -8.20
CA GLY A 149 -16.70 -16.16 -8.54
C GLY A 149 -16.88 -14.91 -9.40
N GLU A 150 -17.90 -14.95 -10.26
CA GLU A 150 -18.27 -13.85 -11.17
C GLU A 150 -19.40 -12.95 -10.62
N ASP A 151 -20.03 -13.39 -9.53
CA ASP A 151 -21.12 -12.71 -8.84
C ASP A 151 -20.64 -11.50 -8.04
N PHE A 152 -21.56 -10.59 -7.71
CA PHE A 152 -21.27 -9.44 -6.83
C PHE A 152 -20.72 -9.86 -5.46
N LEU A 153 -21.19 -11.00 -4.94
CA LEU A 153 -20.64 -11.64 -3.75
C LEU A 153 -19.82 -12.86 -4.18
N PRO A 154 -18.49 -12.85 -3.97
CA PRO A 154 -17.65 -13.97 -4.37
C PRO A 154 -17.99 -15.24 -3.59
N ALA A 155 -17.78 -16.39 -4.23
CA ALA A 155 -17.98 -17.68 -3.60
C ALA A 155 -16.89 -17.97 -2.55
N LEU A 156 -15.65 -17.60 -2.86
CA LEU A 156 -14.49 -17.67 -1.97
C LEU A 156 -13.65 -16.40 -2.11
N GLU A 157 -13.21 -15.83 -1.00
CA GLU A 157 -12.40 -14.61 -0.99
C GLU A 157 -11.40 -14.61 0.16
N VAL A 158 -10.19 -14.12 -0.12
CA VAL A 158 -9.18 -13.79 0.88
C VAL A 158 -8.89 -12.30 0.79
N ARG A 159 -8.96 -11.59 1.92
CA ARG A 159 -8.56 -10.18 2.03
C ARG A 159 -7.42 -10.07 3.03
N ILE A 160 -6.34 -9.39 2.64
CA ILE A 160 -5.15 -9.18 3.48
C ILE A 160 -4.96 -7.68 3.64
N LEU A 161 -5.08 -7.19 4.87
CA LEU A 161 -4.91 -5.78 5.21
C LEU A 161 -3.42 -5.46 5.35
N VAL A 162 -2.73 -5.36 4.22
CA VAL A 162 -1.28 -5.10 4.14
C VAL A 162 -0.92 -3.63 4.41
N GLY A 163 -1.87 -2.71 4.29
CA GLY A 163 -1.67 -1.28 4.53
C GLY A 163 -0.84 -0.55 3.47
N TRP A 164 -0.41 -1.25 2.41
CA TRP A 164 0.39 -0.66 1.34
C TRP A 164 -0.48 0.04 0.31
N LYS A 165 -0.23 1.34 0.10
CA LYS A 165 -0.84 2.06 -1.02
C LYS A 165 -0.18 1.60 -2.32
N PRO A 166 -0.96 1.22 -3.35
CA PRO A 166 -0.40 0.77 -4.62
C PRO A 166 0.51 1.81 -5.27
N GLU A 167 0.18 3.10 -5.17
CA GLU A 167 0.98 4.18 -5.75
C GLU A 167 2.39 4.30 -5.14
N ASP A 168 2.57 3.85 -3.89
CA ASP A 168 3.85 3.91 -3.17
C ASP A 168 4.77 2.72 -3.47
N ILE A 169 4.27 1.72 -4.22
CA ILE A 169 5.04 0.55 -4.63
C ILE A 169 5.75 0.89 -5.93
N THR A 170 6.89 1.57 -5.85
CA THR A 170 7.75 1.88 -7.02
C THR A 170 8.82 0.81 -7.25
N GLU A 171 9.08 -0.03 -6.24
CA GLU A 171 10.04 -1.13 -6.27
C GLU A 171 9.43 -2.37 -5.61
N ARG A 172 10.14 -3.50 -5.65
CA ARG A 172 9.69 -4.74 -5.02
C ARG A 172 9.55 -4.55 -3.50
N ARG A 173 8.34 -4.77 -2.98
CA ARG A 173 8.06 -4.87 -1.54
C ARG A 173 7.78 -6.30 -1.15
N ASN A 174 8.24 -6.69 0.04
CA ASN A 174 8.01 -7.99 0.63
C ASN A 174 7.55 -7.87 2.08
N VAL A 175 6.71 -8.82 2.50
CA VAL A 175 6.37 -9.03 3.91
C VAL A 175 6.42 -10.53 4.19
N LEU A 176 7.08 -10.88 5.29
CA LEU A 176 7.15 -12.22 5.83
C LEU A 176 6.46 -12.18 7.20
N VAL A 177 5.58 -13.14 7.44
CA VAL A 177 4.86 -13.33 8.70
C VAL A 177 5.03 -14.76 9.15
N ASN A 178 5.50 -14.92 10.37
CA ASN A 178 5.53 -16.19 11.07
C ASN A 178 4.37 -16.29 12.07
N PRO A 179 3.96 -17.51 12.45
CA PRO A 179 2.83 -17.71 13.34
C PRO A 179 2.95 -17.04 14.72
N SER A 180 4.19 -16.82 15.19
CA SER A 180 4.50 -16.21 16.49
C SER A 180 4.69 -14.70 16.42
N ASP A 181 4.67 -14.10 15.23
CA ASP A 181 4.89 -12.66 15.09
C ASP A 181 3.70 -11.88 15.64
N GLU A 182 4.00 -10.81 16.37
CA GLU A 182 3.03 -9.84 16.85
C GLU A 182 2.91 -8.67 15.84
N GLU A 183 1.76 -7.98 15.81
CA GLU A 183 1.50 -6.86 14.88
C GLU A 183 1.60 -7.22 13.38
N VAL A 184 0.87 -8.26 12.97
CA VAL A 184 0.86 -8.76 11.58
C VAL A 184 -0.37 -8.27 10.80
N PRO A 185 -0.34 -8.27 9.46
CA PRO A 185 -1.51 -7.96 8.64
C PRO A 185 -2.74 -8.79 9.03
N VAL A 186 -3.92 -8.19 9.05
CA VAL A 186 -5.14 -8.97 9.32
C VAL A 186 -5.57 -9.71 8.05
N VAL A 187 -5.87 -11.00 8.17
CA VAL A 187 -6.36 -11.83 7.05
C VAL A 187 -7.82 -12.18 7.27
N HIS A 188 -8.68 -11.84 6.31
CA HIS A 188 -10.07 -12.27 6.29
C HIS A 188 -10.22 -13.38 5.25
N LEU A 189 -10.83 -14.49 5.67
CA LEU A 189 -11.28 -15.57 4.80
C LEU A 189 -12.81 -15.53 4.74
N SER A 190 -13.37 -15.36 3.55
CA SER A 190 -14.81 -15.37 3.32
C SER A 190 -15.21 -16.51 2.40
N TRP A 191 -16.29 -17.20 2.72
CA TRP A 191 -16.86 -18.27 1.89
C TRP A 191 -18.38 -18.24 1.90
N LYS A 192 -18.99 -18.58 0.77
CA LYS A 192 -20.45 -18.68 0.63
C LYS A 192 -20.88 -20.13 0.73
N GLU A 193 -21.63 -20.47 1.78
CA GLU A 193 -22.19 -21.82 1.92
C GLU A 193 -23.28 -22.09 0.86
N PRO A 194 -23.41 -23.36 0.41
CA PRO A 194 -24.49 -23.74 -0.50
C PRO A 194 -25.87 -23.37 0.06
N GLY A 195 -26.67 -22.64 -0.73
CA GLY A 195 -28.02 -22.22 -0.34
C GLY A 195 -28.09 -21.00 0.59
N LYS A 196 -26.96 -20.38 0.93
CA LYS A 196 -26.92 -19.07 1.59
C LYS A 196 -26.72 -17.97 0.56
N ASP A 197 -27.34 -16.82 0.80
CA ASP A 197 -27.19 -15.64 -0.07
C ASP A 197 -25.96 -14.80 0.28
N PHE A 198 -25.49 -14.88 1.53
CA PHE A 198 -24.37 -14.09 2.05
C PHE A 198 -23.19 -14.97 2.44
N PRO A 199 -21.94 -14.50 2.22
CA PRO A 199 -20.77 -15.20 2.70
C PRO A 199 -20.62 -15.08 4.22
N GLU A 200 -20.03 -16.12 4.81
CA GLU A 200 -19.48 -16.08 6.16
C GLU A 200 -18.03 -15.61 6.11
N THR A 201 -17.59 -14.88 7.13
CA THR A 201 -16.21 -14.36 7.21
C THR A 201 -15.57 -14.78 8.53
N ARG A 202 -14.36 -15.32 8.41
CA ARG A 202 -13.44 -15.57 9.53
C ARG A 202 -12.26 -14.63 9.44
N ILE A 203 -11.90 -14.06 10.58
CA ILE A 203 -10.81 -13.09 10.72
C ILE A 203 -9.64 -13.74 11.47
N PHE A 204 -8.43 -13.63 10.91
CA PHE A 204 -7.18 -14.07 11.50
C PHE A 204 -6.29 -12.84 11.76
N GLU A 205 -6.08 -12.53 13.04
CA GLU A 205 -5.20 -11.45 13.51
C GLU A 205 -3.75 -11.92 13.71
N GLY A 206 -3.49 -13.23 13.57
CA GLY A 206 -2.17 -13.85 13.77
C GLY A 206 -2.24 -15.38 13.65
N GLY A 207 -1.13 -16.08 13.97
CA GLY A 207 -1.07 -17.55 13.96
C GLY A 207 -0.98 -18.20 12.57
N TYR A 208 -0.97 -17.41 11.51
CA TYR A 208 -0.78 -17.86 10.12
C TYR A 208 0.68 -17.66 9.68
N ARG A 209 1.08 -18.32 8.59
CA ARG A 209 2.36 -18.06 7.93
C ARG A 209 2.10 -17.41 6.59
N MET A 210 2.76 -16.30 6.30
CA MET A 210 2.61 -15.58 5.04
C MET A 210 3.95 -15.11 4.48
N GLU A 211 4.17 -15.31 3.20
CA GLU A 211 5.18 -14.61 2.41
C GLU A 211 4.47 -13.96 1.24
N LEU A 212 4.51 -12.63 1.19
CA LEU A 212 3.94 -11.84 0.10
C LEU A 212 5.05 -10.96 -0.48
N ALA A 213 5.19 -10.99 -1.79
CA ALA A 213 5.98 -10.01 -2.52
C ALA A 213 5.15 -9.39 -3.64
N LEU A 214 5.27 -8.08 -3.81
CA LEU A 214 4.65 -7.31 -4.87
C LEU A 214 5.70 -6.43 -5.57
N ALA A 215 5.61 -6.30 -6.88
CA ALA A 215 6.45 -5.42 -7.68
C ALA A 215 5.62 -4.75 -8.78
N PRO A 216 6.00 -3.54 -9.23
CA PRO A 216 5.38 -2.92 -10.40
C PRO A 216 5.48 -3.83 -11.62
N LEU A 217 4.40 -3.98 -12.37
CA LEU A 217 4.38 -4.68 -13.65
C LEU A 217 4.12 -3.72 -14.81
N ASP A 218 3.03 -2.97 -14.73
CA ASP A 218 2.61 -1.98 -15.72
C ASP A 218 1.67 -0.95 -15.05
N THR A 219 1.15 0.00 -15.82
CA THR A 219 0.20 1.02 -15.37
C THR A 219 -1.04 0.36 -14.75
N GLY A 220 -1.16 0.52 -13.43
CA GLY A 220 -2.28 -0.02 -12.66
C GLY A 220 -2.22 -1.53 -12.39
N GLN A 221 -1.05 -2.16 -12.58
CA GLN A 221 -0.84 -3.59 -12.35
C GLN A 221 0.44 -3.86 -11.54
N LEU A 222 0.32 -4.81 -10.62
CA LEU A 222 1.42 -5.32 -9.82
C LEU A 222 1.60 -6.81 -10.08
N SER A 223 2.83 -7.26 -10.29
CA SER A 223 3.18 -8.68 -10.25
C SER A 223 3.37 -9.09 -8.80
N GLY A 224 2.85 -10.25 -8.41
CA GLY A 224 2.89 -10.70 -7.03
C GLY A 224 3.12 -12.19 -6.86
N SER A 225 3.80 -12.56 -5.77
CA SER A 225 3.94 -13.93 -5.29
C SER A 225 3.37 -14.01 -3.88
N LEU A 226 2.52 -14.99 -3.61
CA LEU A 226 1.94 -15.22 -2.28
C LEU A 226 2.15 -16.67 -1.87
N SER A 227 2.50 -16.86 -0.61
CA SER A 227 2.39 -18.12 0.12
C SER A 227 1.71 -17.82 1.45
N LEU A 228 0.47 -18.26 1.62
CA LEU A 228 -0.32 -18.07 2.83
C LEU A 228 -0.79 -19.43 3.34
N VAL A 229 -0.58 -19.71 4.63
CA VAL A 229 -1.06 -20.92 5.32
C VAL A 229 -1.80 -20.48 6.58
N MET A 230 -3.09 -20.82 6.67
CA MET A 230 -3.98 -20.35 7.73
C MET A 230 -4.18 -21.39 8.84
N PRO A 231 -4.38 -20.97 10.10
CA PRO A 231 -4.63 -21.85 11.23
C PRO A 231 -6.12 -22.21 11.32
N ASP A 232 -6.67 -22.88 10.31
CA ASP A 232 -8.04 -23.39 10.34
C ASP A 232 -8.11 -24.92 10.33
N SER A 233 -9.25 -25.46 10.76
CA SER A 233 -9.51 -26.91 10.76
C SER A 233 -9.49 -27.53 9.36
N PHE A 234 -9.65 -26.70 8.32
CA PHE A 234 -9.72 -27.13 6.93
C PHE A 234 -8.38 -27.13 6.21
N LYS A 235 -7.28 -26.83 6.92
CA LYS A 235 -5.92 -26.80 6.38
C LYS A 235 -5.85 -25.91 5.14
N SER A 236 -6.34 -24.69 5.27
CA SER A 236 -6.44 -23.71 4.20
C SER A 236 -5.07 -23.13 3.87
N TYR A 237 -4.77 -23.04 2.57
CA TYR A 237 -3.54 -22.48 2.07
C TYR A 237 -3.73 -21.89 0.67
N LEU A 238 -2.89 -20.92 0.32
CA LEU A 238 -2.87 -20.26 -0.97
C LEU A 238 -1.42 -20.03 -1.39
N SER A 239 -1.02 -20.51 -2.58
CA SER A 239 0.37 -20.36 -3.03
C SER A 239 0.51 -20.22 -4.54
N GLY A 240 1.38 -19.31 -4.96
CA GLY A 240 1.77 -19.09 -6.35
C GLY A 240 1.88 -17.61 -6.74
N GLU A 241 1.93 -17.37 -8.05
CA GLU A 241 2.10 -16.07 -8.70
C GLU A 241 0.77 -15.50 -9.20
N PHE A 242 0.60 -14.19 -9.15
CA PHE A 242 -0.60 -13.49 -9.60
C PHE A 242 -0.27 -12.09 -10.15
N THR A 243 -1.23 -11.52 -10.86
CA THR A 243 -1.23 -10.11 -11.24
C THR A 243 -2.36 -9.42 -10.49
N ALA A 244 -2.04 -8.41 -9.67
CA ALA A 244 -3.01 -7.62 -8.94
C ALA A 244 -3.28 -6.30 -9.67
N TYR A 245 -4.55 -5.93 -9.79
CA TYR A 245 -4.96 -4.63 -10.29
C TYR A 245 -5.02 -3.60 -9.16
N THR A 246 -4.65 -2.36 -9.44
CA THR A 246 -4.67 -1.26 -8.46
C THR A 246 -5.89 -0.36 -8.62
N ASN A 247 -6.92 -0.85 -9.32
CA ASN A 247 -8.17 -0.15 -9.59
C ASN A 247 -9.35 -1.13 -9.48
N HIS A 248 -10.55 -0.57 -9.40
CA HIS A 248 -11.78 -1.34 -9.31
C HIS A 248 -12.32 -1.80 -10.67
N LEU A 249 -11.52 -1.71 -11.75
CA LEU A 249 -11.95 -2.21 -13.05
C LEU A 249 -12.06 -3.74 -13.02
N ARG A 250 -13.11 -4.24 -13.67
CA ARG A 250 -13.27 -5.66 -13.98
C ARG A 250 -12.78 -5.90 -15.39
N TYR A 251 -12.04 -6.99 -15.61
CA TYR A 251 -11.51 -7.32 -16.93
C TYR A 251 -12.03 -8.68 -17.38
N LEU A 252 -12.50 -8.75 -18.63
CA LEU A 252 -12.92 -9.97 -19.31
C LEU A 252 -12.07 -10.15 -20.57
N GLY A 253 -11.29 -11.24 -20.64
CA GLY A 253 -10.39 -11.48 -21.78
C GLY A 253 -9.36 -10.37 -22.00
N GLY A 254 -8.91 -9.70 -20.93
CA GLY A 254 -7.95 -8.59 -20.98
C GLY A 254 -8.54 -7.23 -21.38
N LYS A 255 -9.86 -7.14 -21.58
CA LYS A 255 -10.56 -5.86 -21.84
C LYS A 255 -11.39 -5.47 -20.63
N VAL A 256 -11.55 -4.17 -20.40
CA VAL A 256 -12.44 -3.66 -19.33
C VAL A 256 -13.87 -4.07 -19.61
N ASP A 257 -14.54 -4.63 -18.61
CA ASP A 257 -15.95 -4.97 -18.64
C ASP A 257 -16.80 -3.71 -18.46
N LEU A 258 -17.36 -3.23 -19.57
CA LEU A 258 -18.22 -2.05 -19.60
C LEU A 258 -19.59 -2.30 -18.98
N HIS A 259 -19.97 -3.54 -18.67
CA HIS A 259 -21.22 -3.85 -17.98
C HIS A 259 -21.06 -3.85 -16.46
N PHE A 260 -19.83 -3.70 -15.95
CA PHE A 260 -19.58 -3.66 -14.52
C PHE A 260 -19.96 -2.29 -13.93
N ASP A 261 -20.95 -2.30 -13.02
CA ASP A 261 -21.46 -1.08 -12.37
C ASP A 261 -20.51 -0.60 -11.28
N HIS A 262 -19.54 0.21 -11.67
CA HIS A 262 -18.57 0.81 -10.75
C HIS A 262 -18.14 2.19 -11.22
N GLU A 263 -17.83 3.08 -10.28
CA GLU A 263 -17.37 4.44 -10.56
C GLU A 263 -16.12 4.45 -11.46
N ASP A 264 -15.12 3.61 -11.16
CA ASP A 264 -13.96 3.37 -12.03
C ASP A 264 -14.33 2.99 -13.47
N THR A 265 -15.38 2.19 -13.70
CA THR A 265 -15.83 1.85 -15.07
C THR A 265 -16.32 3.09 -15.80
N LEU A 266 -17.13 3.93 -15.13
CA LEU A 266 -17.61 5.19 -15.70
C LEU A 266 -16.45 6.15 -15.95
N ALA A 267 -15.51 6.26 -15.00
CA ALA A 267 -14.30 7.06 -15.14
C ALA A 267 -13.44 6.61 -16.33
N TYR A 268 -13.31 5.29 -16.54
CA TYR A 268 -12.62 4.71 -17.68
C TYR A 268 -13.31 5.10 -18.99
N VAL A 269 -14.62 4.88 -19.12
CA VAL A 269 -15.40 5.22 -20.32
C VAL A 269 -15.33 6.71 -20.64
N ALA A 270 -15.50 7.57 -19.64
CA ALA A 270 -15.40 9.01 -19.81
C ALA A 270 -14.00 9.44 -20.26
N ARG A 271 -12.93 8.86 -19.70
CA ARG A 271 -11.56 9.17 -20.08
C ARG A 271 -11.24 8.73 -21.51
N GLU A 272 -11.64 7.52 -21.90
CA GLU A 272 -11.49 7.02 -23.27
C GLU A 272 -12.22 7.95 -24.25
N TYR A 273 -13.49 8.28 -23.96
CA TYR A 273 -14.26 9.22 -24.76
C TYR A 273 -13.55 10.57 -24.89
N LEU A 274 -13.16 11.21 -23.78
CA LEU A 274 -12.49 12.51 -23.78
C LEU A 274 -11.19 12.47 -24.57
N THR A 275 -10.43 11.38 -24.50
CA THR A 275 -9.18 11.22 -25.26
C THR A 275 -9.43 11.27 -26.77
N THR A 276 -10.56 10.73 -27.24
CA THR A 276 -10.95 10.81 -28.66
C THR A 276 -11.45 12.19 -29.10
N GLN A 277 -11.84 13.07 -28.18
CA GLN A 277 -12.38 14.40 -28.50
C GLN A 277 -11.30 15.44 -28.80
N PHE A 278 -10.02 15.13 -28.52
CA PHE A 278 -8.91 16.04 -28.76
C PHE A 278 -8.03 15.53 -29.91
N PRO A 279 -7.46 16.44 -30.73
CA PRO A 279 -6.43 16.07 -31.69
C PRO A 279 -5.25 15.39 -31.01
N GLU A 280 -4.55 14.53 -31.74
CA GLU A 280 -3.35 13.86 -31.25
C GLU A 280 -2.32 14.90 -30.76
N GLY A 281 -1.79 14.69 -29.55
CA GLY A 281 -0.83 15.61 -28.92
C GLY A 281 -1.41 16.92 -28.35
N ALA A 282 -2.72 17.19 -28.48
CA ALA A 282 -3.34 18.34 -27.82
C ALA A 282 -3.61 18.09 -26.33
N LEU A 283 -3.77 16.82 -25.95
CA LEU A 283 -4.12 16.38 -24.61
C LEU A 283 -2.87 15.97 -23.82
N LYS A 284 -2.63 16.60 -22.67
CA LYS A 284 -1.52 16.24 -21.76
C LYS A 284 -1.95 15.23 -20.70
N SER A 285 -3.12 15.41 -20.10
CA SER A 285 -3.67 14.43 -19.15
C SER A 285 -5.17 14.63 -18.93
N VAL A 286 -5.89 13.53 -18.66
CA VAL A 286 -7.26 13.55 -18.15
C VAL A 286 -7.26 12.96 -16.75
N LYS A 287 -7.75 13.72 -15.77
CA LYS A 287 -7.91 13.25 -14.39
C LYS A 287 -9.37 13.33 -13.98
N THR A 288 -9.94 12.19 -13.61
CA THR A 288 -11.29 12.15 -13.03
C THR A 288 -11.30 12.90 -11.70
N ARG A 289 -12.26 13.79 -11.53
CA ARG A 289 -12.44 14.58 -10.30
C ARG A 289 -13.56 14.01 -9.44
N HIS A 290 -14.67 13.67 -10.07
CA HIS A 290 -15.85 13.17 -9.39
C HIS A 290 -16.65 12.25 -10.33
N VAL A 291 -17.29 11.24 -9.75
CA VAL A 291 -18.16 10.30 -10.45
C VAL A 291 -19.45 10.18 -9.65
N ILE A 292 -20.58 10.27 -10.33
CA ILE A 292 -21.90 10.00 -9.77
C ILE A 292 -22.45 8.79 -10.52
N LEU A 293 -22.65 7.68 -9.81
CA LEU A 293 -23.25 6.47 -10.36
C LEU A 293 -24.65 6.25 -9.79
N ARG A 294 -25.67 6.23 -10.64
CA ARG A 294 -27.06 5.96 -10.28
C ARG A 294 -27.47 4.59 -10.77
N ARG A 295 -27.07 3.56 -10.01
CA ARG A 295 -27.21 2.14 -10.39
C ARG A 295 -28.65 1.76 -10.76
N GLY A 296 -29.64 2.24 -10.01
CA GLY A 296 -31.06 1.96 -10.28
C GLY A 296 -31.63 2.66 -11.52
N GLU A 297 -31.03 3.77 -11.95
CA GLU A 297 -31.42 4.52 -13.15
C GLU A 297 -30.59 4.12 -14.37
N SER A 298 -29.54 3.31 -14.19
CA SER A 298 -28.56 2.99 -15.25
C SER A 298 -27.95 4.23 -15.89
N THR A 299 -27.81 5.31 -15.10
CA THR A 299 -27.21 6.58 -15.51
C THR A 299 -26.03 6.95 -14.62
N GLY A 300 -25.16 7.80 -15.14
CA GLY A 300 -24.05 8.36 -14.39
C GLY A 300 -23.56 9.68 -14.95
N GLU A 301 -22.75 10.36 -14.17
CA GLU A 301 -22.12 11.62 -14.56
C GLU A 301 -20.66 11.59 -14.11
N VAL A 302 -19.74 12.01 -14.99
CA VAL A 302 -18.31 12.05 -14.69
C VAL A 302 -17.80 13.44 -14.96
N THR A 303 -17.19 14.03 -13.94
CA THR A 303 -16.47 15.30 -14.04
C THR A 303 -14.98 15.02 -14.09
N SER A 304 -14.31 15.50 -15.15
CA SER A 304 -12.89 15.30 -15.40
C SER A 304 -12.17 16.63 -15.62
N ARG A 305 -10.97 16.75 -15.05
CA ARG A 305 -10.05 17.83 -15.37
C ARG A 305 -9.15 17.42 -16.52
N VAL A 306 -9.23 18.18 -17.60
CA VAL A 306 -8.43 18.04 -18.81
C VAL A 306 -7.33 19.08 -18.80
N LEU A 307 -6.08 18.62 -18.89
CA LEU A 307 -4.92 19.47 -19.09
C LEU A 307 -4.49 19.38 -20.55
N LEU A 308 -4.50 20.51 -21.24
CA LEU A 308 -4.06 20.61 -22.63
C LEU A 308 -2.57 20.97 -22.71
N THR A 309 -1.94 20.64 -23.83
CA THR A 309 -0.51 20.91 -24.04
C THR A 309 -0.18 22.40 -24.14
N ASN A 310 -1.16 23.25 -24.50
CA ASN A 310 -1.06 24.71 -24.45
C ASN A 310 -1.16 25.30 -23.02
N GLY A 311 -1.26 24.44 -22.00
CA GLY A 311 -1.37 24.82 -20.59
C GLY A 311 -2.79 25.19 -20.13
N ALA A 312 -3.78 25.16 -21.02
CA ALA A 312 -5.17 25.34 -20.63
C ALA A 312 -5.64 24.18 -19.75
N VAL A 313 -6.45 24.52 -18.76
CA VAL A 313 -7.10 23.56 -17.87
C VAL A 313 -8.60 23.72 -18.03
N GLU A 314 -9.25 22.63 -18.43
CA GLU A 314 -10.69 22.58 -18.65
C GLU A 314 -11.32 21.55 -17.72
N GLU A 315 -12.50 21.84 -17.21
CA GLU A 315 -13.37 20.86 -16.58
C GLU A 315 -14.37 20.38 -17.62
N ARG A 316 -14.47 19.05 -17.77
CA ARG A 316 -15.37 18.39 -18.69
C ARG A 316 -16.34 17.54 -17.89
N VAL A 317 -17.63 17.80 -18.04
CA VAL A 317 -18.70 17.00 -17.48
C VAL A 317 -19.31 16.20 -18.62
N VAL A 318 -19.41 14.88 -18.46
CA VAL A 318 -20.07 13.99 -19.41
C VAL A 318 -21.10 13.14 -18.68
N ARG A 319 -22.25 12.92 -19.31
CA ARG A 319 -23.24 11.96 -18.80
C ARG A 319 -23.05 10.63 -19.48
N LEU A 320 -23.32 9.57 -18.73
CA LEU A 320 -23.22 8.20 -19.18
C LEU A 320 -24.54 7.48 -18.94
N GLU A 321 -24.84 6.57 -19.84
CA GLU A 321 -25.95 5.63 -19.72
C GLU A 321 -25.46 4.21 -19.98
N LYS A 322 -26.11 3.24 -19.35
CA LYS A 322 -25.84 1.83 -19.59
C LYS A 322 -26.82 1.31 -20.64
N SER A 323 -26.28 0.74 -21.70
CA SER A 323 -27.03 0.11 -22.79
C SER A 323 -26.61 -1.35 -22.97
N ASP A 324 -27.04 -1.99 -24.07
CA ASP A 324 -26.66 -3.37 -24.40
C ASP A 324 -25.14 -3.53 -24.59
N VAL A 325 -24.43 -2.46 -24.98
CA VAL A 325 -22.95 -2.45 -25.11
C VAL A 325 -22.22 -2.11 -23.81
N GLY A 326 -22.96 -1.90 -22.71
CA GLY A 326 -22.43 -1.48 -21.42
C GLY A 326 -22.55 0.03 -21.22
N TRP A 327 -21.75 0.57 -20.29
CA TRP A 327 -21.65 2.00 -20.03
C TRP A 327 -21.07 2.74 -21.24
N SER A 328 -21.77 3.78 -21.69
CA SER A 328 -21.36 4.66 -22.80
C SER A 328 -21.73 6.11 -22.51
N VAL A 329 -20.99 7.05 -23.10
CA VAL A 329 -21.30 8.50 -22.98
C VAL A 329 -22.56 8.84 -23.76
N GLU A 330 -23.49 9.54 -23.12
CA GLU A 330 -24.70 10.08 -23.75
C GLU A 330 -24.29 11.12 -24.81
N PRO A 331 -24.63 10.92 -26.10
CA PRO A 331 -24.24 11.83 -27.17
C PRO A 331 -24.71 13.27 -26.92
N GLY A 332 -23.79 14.24 -27.03
CA GLY A 332 -24.11 15.66 -26.84
C GLY A 332 -24.25 16.10 -25.37
N SER A 333 -24.09 15.21 -24.40
CA SER A 333 -24.13 15.55 -22.97
C SER A 333 -22.89 16.30 -22.45
N MET A 334 -21.84 16.40 -23.27
CA MET A 334 -20.57 16.98 -22.85
C MET A 334 -20.69 18.49 -22.64
N HIS A 335 -20.41 18.92 -21.41
CA HIS A 335 -20.25 20.32 -21.05
C HIS A 335 -18.80 20.63 -20.70
N ALA A 336 -18.34 21.84 -21.04
CA ALA A 336 -16.97 22.28 -20.83
C ALA A 336 -16.94 23.62 -20.11
N GLU A 337 -16.13 23.71 -19.07
CA GLU A 337 -15.85 24.93 -18.33
C GLU A 337 -14.33 25.17 -18.33
N VAL A 338 -13.90 26.36 -18.75
CA VAL A 338 -12.48 26.70 -18.78
C VAL A 338 -12.07 27.21 -17.40
N ILE A 339 -11.30 26.41 -16.66
CA ILE A 339 -10.75 26.81 -15.35
C ILE A 339 -9.56 27.74 -15.53
N THR A 340 -8.69 27.43 -16.51
CA THR A 340 -7.51 28.25 -16.82
C THR A 340 -7.37 28.36 -18.32
N PRO A 341 -7.38 29.59 -18.88
CA PRO A 341 -7.24 29.79 -20.31
C PRO A 341 -5.84 29.38 -20.79
N ALA A 342 -5.72 29.07 -22.08
CA ALA A 342 -4.43 28.84 -22.70
C ALA A 342 -3.52 30.06 -22.52
N LYS A 343 -2.21 29.84 -22.34
CA LYS A 343 -1.25 30.96 -22.39
C LYS A 343 -1.34 31.61 -23.77
N GLU A 344 -1.60 32.91 -23.82
CA GLU A 344 -1.71 33.67 -25.08
C GLU A 344 -0.47 33.45 -25.96
N GLY A 345 -0.69 33.10 -27.24
CA GLY A 345 0.35 32.82 -28.23
C GLY A 345 0.42 31.38 -28.76
N ALA A 346 -0.35 30.44 -28.21
CA ALA A 346 -0.23 29.00 -28.52
C ALA A 346 -1.20 28.43 -29.59
N MET A 347 -2.02 29.25 -30.25
CA MET A 347 -2.85 28.79 -31.38
C MET A 347 -2.68 29.71 -32.59
N ALA A 348 -1.67 29.41 -33.41
CA ALA A 348 -1.61 29.87 -34.78
C ALA A 348 -2.00 28.69 -35.70
N LEU A 349 -3.12 28.84 -36.41
CA LEU A 349 -3.49 27.94 -37.51
C LEU A 349 -2.42 28.05 -38.60
N VAL A 350 -1.62 26.99 -38.78
CA VAL A 350 -0.62 26.93 -39.85
C VAL A 350 -1.32 26.51 -41.15
N SER A 351 -1.61 27.48 -42.02
CA SER A 351 -1.71 27.19 -43.46
C SER A 351 -0.29 26.93 -43.99
N PRO A 352 -0.10 25.98 -44.93
CA PRO A 352 1.21 25.50 -45.30
C PRO A 352 1.89 26.51 -46.22
N VAL A 353 2.72 27.38 -45.66
CA VAL A 353 3.77 28.07 -46.40
C VAL A 353 5.06 27.92 -45.62
N ALA A 354 6.04 27.33 -46.31
CA ALA A 354 7.37 27.08 -45.80
C ALA A 354 8.01 28.38 -45.28
N GLU A 355 8.45 28.38 -44.02
CA GLU A 355 9.42 29.35 -43.55
C GLU A 355 10.41 28.70 -42.57
N ALA A 356 11.65 29.18 -42.69
CA ALA A 356 12.89 28.71 -42.11
C ALA A 356 12.89 28.52 -40.58
N PRO A 357 13.76 27.65 -40.05
CA PRO A 357 13.73 27.26 -38.63
C PRO A 357 14.09 28.45 -37.74
N LYS A 358 13.15 28.85 -36.88
CA LYS A 358 13.44 29.65 -35.69
C LYS A 358 13.59 28.70 -34.51
N VAL A 359 14.79 28.77 -33.94
CA VAL A 359 15.26 28.04 -32.75
C VAL A 359 14.32 28.32 -31.57
N SER A 360 13.65 27.27 -31.10
CA SER A 360 12.97 27.29 -29.79
C SER A 360 14.04 27.35 -28.70
N GLN A 361 13.98 28.36 -27.84
CA GLN A 361 14.70 28.37 -26.58
C GLN A 361 14.05 27.33 -25.67
N GLU A 362 14.61 26.13 -25.65
CA GLU A 362 14.54 25.23 -24.50
C GLU A 362 15.12 25.96 -23.29
N GLU A 363 14.45 25.82 -22.15
CA GLU A 363 15.00 26.17 -20.84
C GLU A 363 16.19 25.24 -20.57
N THR A 364 17.33 25.52 -21.20
CA THR A 364 18.54 24.70 -21.12
C THR A 364 19.12 24.85 -19.72
N LEU A 365 18.98 23.79 -18.91
CA LEU A 365 19.86 23.57 -17.78
C LEU A 365 21.32 23.78 -18.25
N PRO A 366 22.17 24.47 -17.47
CA PRO A 366 23.52 24.82 -17.92
C PRO A 366 24.26 23.54 -18.35
N PRO A 367 24.92 23.56 -19.52
CA PRO A 367 25.57 22.37 -20.04
C PRO A 367 26.70 21.96 -19.11
N MET A 368 26.76 20.68 -18.77
CA MET A 368 27.81 20.12 -17.93
C MET A 368 28.92 19.58 -18.80
N VAL A 369 30.16 19.96 -18.54
CA VAL A 369 31.33 19.42 -19.26
C VAL A 369 31.82 18.18 -18.52
N LYS A 370 31.98 17.07 -19.24
CA LYS A 370 32.45 15.79 -18.71
C LYS A 370 33.44 15.14 -19.65
N THR A 371 34.36 14.36 -19.10
CA THR A 371 35.22 13.49 -19.91
C THR A 371 34.47 12.21 -20.30
N PHE A 372 34.88 11.56 -21.39
CA PHE A 372 34.22 10.34 -21.87
C PHE A 372 34.12 9.21 -20.80
N PRO A 373 35.16 8.94 -19.98
CA PRO A 373 35.05 7.94 -18.91
C PRO A 373 34.05 8.31 -17.81
N GLU A 374 33.85 9.61 -17.53
CA GLU A 374 32.91 10.08 -16.51
C GLU A 374 31.44 9.87 -16.89
N LEU A 375 31.15 9.57 -18.17
CA LEU A 375 29.81 9.21 -18.61
C LEU A 375 29.29 7.93 -17.94
N VAL A 376 30.16 7.13 -17.30
CA VAL A 376 29.76 5.91 -16.56
C VAL A 376 28.72 6.21 -15.48
N ALA A 377 28.68 7.45 -14.97
CA ALA A 377 27.67 7.91 -14.02
C ALA A 377 26.22 7.89 -14.58
N PHE A 378 26.05 7.77 -15.90
CA PHE A 378 24.76 7.77 -16.58
C PHE A 378 24.37 6.40 -17.16
N VAL A 379 25.06 5.33 -16.76
CA VAL A 379 24.65 3.96 -17.12
C VAL A 379 23.25 3.67 -16.54
N ASP A 380 22.47 2.92 -17.33
CA ASP A 380 21.05 2.61 -17.16
C ASP A 380 20.08 3.80 -17.23
N GLN A 381 20.54 4.97 -17.68
CA GLN A 381 19.69 6.12 -17.96
C GLN A 381 19.32 6.20 -19.45
N ALA A 382 18.10 6.67 -19.74
CA ALA A 382 17.70 7.03 -21.09
C ALA A 382 18.38 8.35 -21.51
N VAL A 383 19.02 8.33 -22.67
CA VAL A 383 19.84 9.43 -23.15
C VAL A 383 19.66 9.63 -24.65
N VAL A 384 19.75 10.88 -25.08
CA VAL A 384 19.84 11.23 -26.50
C VAL A 384 21.28 11.61 -26.81
N LEU A 385 21.97 10.76 -27.56
CA LEU A 385 23.34 11.01 -28.01
C LEU A 385 23.32 11.83 -29.29
N GLU A 386 24.15 12.86 -29.37
CA GLU A 386 24.42 13.60 -30.60
C GLU A 386 25.82 13.22 -31.09
N THR A 387 25.89 12.70 -32.33
CA THR A 387 27.14 12.27 -32.96
C THR A 387 27.77 13.40 -33.78
N ASP A 388 29.04 13.25 -34.14
CA ASP A 388 29.80 14.16 -35.02
C ASP A 388 29.16 14.31 -36.41
N SER A 389 28.48 13.26 -36.87
CA SER A 389 27.67 13.24 -38.09
C SER A 389 26.36 14.04 -37.99
N GLY A 390 26.05 14.60 -36.82
CA GLY A 390 24.80 15.31 -36.53
C GLY A 390 23.60 14.39 -36.29
N ARG A 391 23.81 13.07 -36.26
CA ARG A 391 22.74 12.10 -35.96
C ARG A 391 22.46 12.08 -34.47
N LYS A 392 21.17 12.06 -34.13
CA LYS A 392 20.68 11.86 -32.76
C LYS A 392 20.26 10.40 -32.57
N LEU A 393 20.74 9.77 -31.51
CA LEU A 393 20.42 8.39 -31.15
C LEU A 393 19.74 8.40 -29.79
N ASP A 394 18.48 7.97 -29.75
CA ASP A 394 17.69 7.83 -28.53
C ASP A 394 17.77 6.39 -28.03
N GLY A 395 18.13 6.19 -26.76
CA GLY A 395 18.20 4.86 -26.16
C GLY A 395 18.67 4.86 -24.72
N VAL A 396 18.83 3.68 -24.14
CA VAL A 396 19.31 3.48 -22.77
C VAL A 396 20.79 3.16 -22.78
N LEU A 397 21.59 3.92 -22.03
CA LEU A 397 23.04 3.73 -21.96
C LEU A 397 23.36 2.51 -21.09
N ARG A 398 23.78 1.39 -21.68
CA ARG A 398 23.99 0.13 -20.93
C ARG A 398 25.40 -0.05 -20.40
N ARG A 399 26.39 0.45 -21.14
CA ARG A 399 27.79 0.21 -20.81
C ARG A 399 28.67 1.32 -21.36
N ILE A 400 29.73 1.64 -20.60
CA ILE A 400 30.82 2.50 -21.07
C ILE A 400 32.15 1.79 -20.80
N SER A 401 33.04 1.90 -21.77
CA SER A 401 34.44 1.51 -21.71
C SER A 401 35.30 2.74 -22.01
N ALA A 402 36.63 2.62 -21.90
CA ALA A 402 37.54 3.75 -22.06
C ALA A 402 37.35 4.57 -23.37
N LYS A 403 36.87 3.96 -24.46
CA LYS A 403 36.70 4.63 -25.78
C LYS A 403 35.38 4.34 -26.49
N ARG A 404 34.48 3.59 -25.86
CA ARG A 404 33.18 3.20 -26.46
C ARG A 404 32.09 3.13 -25.42
N LEU A 405 30.89 3.50 -25.83
CA LEU A 405 29.67 3.25 -25.09
C LEU A 405 28.74 2.33 -25.88
N TRP A 406 27.82 1.67 -25.20
CA TRP A 406 26.77 0.83 -25.78
C TRP A 406 25.41 1.39 -25.39
N LEU A 407 24.60 1.67 -26.41
CA LEU A 407 23.26 2.22 -26.31
C LEU A 407 22.25 1.17 -26.77
N GLU A 408 21.28 0.88 -25.93
CA GLU A 408 20.15 0.01 -26.25
C GLU A 408 19.02 0.85 -26.87
N ILE A 409 18.68 0.58 -28.12
CA ILE A 409 17.72 1.34 -28.92
C ILE A 409 16.51 0.46 -29.23
N ASN A 410 15.31 0.98 -28.99
CA ASN A 410 14.06 0.33 -29.40
C ASN A 410 13.80 0.61 -30.88
N VAL A 411 13.74 -0.43 -31.71
CA VAL A 411 13.43 -0.35 -33.15
C VAL A 411 12.24 -1.23 -33.49
N GLY A 412 11.06 -0.61 -33.66
CA GLY A 412 9.82 -1.34 -33.89
C GLY A 412 9.45 -2.23 -32.70
N SER A 413 9.41 -3.56 -32.90
CA SER A 413 9.09 -4.55 -31.86
C SER A 413 10.32 -5.26 -31.27
N GLY A 414 11.53 -4.76 -31.53
CA GLY A 414 12.79 -5.37 -31.09
C GLY A 414 13.74 -4.36 -30.47
N VAL A 415 14.72 -4.89 -29.74
CA VAL A 415 15.77 -4.12 -29.05
C VAL A 415 17.10 -4.35 -29.75
N VAL A 416 17.83 -3.28 -30.06
CA VAL A 416 19.15 -3.34 -30.71
C VAL A 416 20.17 -2.61 -29.87
N GLU A 417 21.27 -3.28 -29.54
CA GLU A 417 22.43 -2.65 -28.91
C GLU A 417 23.35 -2.06 -29.97
N ARG A 418 23.66 -0.76 -29.85
CA ARG A 418 24.55 -0.01 -30.74
C ARG A 418 25.74 0.54 -29.96
N SER A 419 26.95 0.25 -30.43
CA SER A 419 28.15 0.87 -29.87
C SER A 419 28.47 2.21 -30.56
N VAL A 420 28.85 3.23 -29.79
CA VAL A 420 29.31 4.55 -30.26
C VAL A 420 30.70 4.84 -29.66
N SER A 421 31.65 5.35 -30.45
CA SER A 421 33.00 5.68 -29.96
C SER A 421 33.07 7.08 -29.34
N ASP A 422 34.12 7.31 -28.55
CA ASP A 422 34.51 8.62 -28.03
C ASP A 422 34.73 9.69 -29.10
N GLN A 423 35.21 9.29 -30.28
CA GLN A 423 35.39 10.17 -31.43
C GLN A 423 34.09 10.50 -32.17
N GLU A 424 33.12 9.58 -32.15
CA GLU A 424 31.82 9.76 -32.82
C GLU A 424 30.86 10.58 -31.95
N LEU A 425 31.04 10.61 -30.63
CA LEU A 425 30.13 11.26 -29.70
C LEU A 425 30.50 12.73 -29.46
N VAL A 426 29.54 13.64 -29.67
CA VAL A 426 29.72 15.09 -29.45
C VAL A 426 29.08 15.55 -28.15
N SER A 427 27.86 15.08 -27.88
CA SER A 427 27.17 15.41 -26.63
C SER A 427 26.12 14.36 -26.27
N LEU A 428 25.71 14.38 -25.00
CA LEU A 428 24.70 13.51 -24.44
C LEU A 428 23.64 14.36 -23.74
N THR A 429 22.37 14.22 -24.09
CA THR A 429 21.27 14.88 -23.40
C THR A 429 20.53 13.87 -22.53
N LEU A 430 20.41 14.17 -21.25
CA LEU A 430 19.67 13.37 -20.27
C LEU A 430 18.15 13.62 -20.39
N VAL A 431 17.33 12.70 -19.87
CA VAL A 431 15.85 12.82 -19.84
C VAL A 431 15.38 14.13 -19.19
N ASN A 432 16.13 14.65 -18.22
CA ASN A 432 15.83 15.92 -17.55
C ASN A 432 16.14 17.17 -18.39
N GLY A 433 16.57 17.02 -19.64
CA GLY A 433 16.93 18.11 -20.55
C GLY A 433 18.35 18.66 -20.35
N GLN A 434 19.14 18.09 -19.44
CA GLN A 434 20.52 18.52 -19.21
C GLN A 434 21.44 18.00 -20.30
N LYS A 435 22.16 18.92 -20.98
CA LYS A 435 23.14 18.60 -22.01
C LYS A 435 24.53 18.41 -21.40
N VAL A 436 25.15 17.27 -21.63
CA VAL A 436 26.52 16.93 -21.25
C VAL A 436 27.41 17.08 -22.48
N LEU A 437 28.35 18.03 -22.42
CA LEU A 437 29.35 18.26 -23.47
C LEU A 437 30.62 17.46 -23.16
N LEU A 438 31.24 16.89 -24.19
CA LEU A 438 32.45 16.10 -24.02
C LEU A 438 33.69 16.97 -24.16
N GLU A 439 34.54 16.95 -23.14
CA GLU A 439 35.87 17.53 -23.21
C GLU A 439 36.81 16.52 -23.89
N GLN A 440 37.36 16.87 -25.05
CA GLN A 440 38.39 16.05 -25.67
C GLN A 440 39.64 16.13 -24.79
N ALA A 441 40.04 14.99 -24.22
CA ALA A 441 41.29 14.89 -23.52
C ALA A 441 42.43 15.25 -24.50
N SER A 442 43.05 16.39 -24.28
CA SER A 442 44.27 16.80 -24.97
C SER A 442 45.31 15.71 -24.78
N ASP A 443 45.68 15.03 -25.87
CA ASP A 443 46.75 14.04 -25.87
C ASP A 443 48.08 14.73 -25.55
N GLY A 444 48.74 14.28 -24.47
CA GLY A 444 50.15 14.50 -24.22
C GLY A 444 50.56 14.48 -22.73
N PRO A 445 51.79 14.04 -22.42
CA PRO A 445 52.43 12.78 -22.78
C PRO A 445 52.58 11.87 -21.54
N ASP A 446 53.02 10.63 -21.79
CA ASP A 446 53.41 9.61 -20.83
C ASP A 446 53.96 10.13 -19.49
N THR A 447 53.36 9.70 -18.39
CA THR A 447 54.12 9.45 -17.17
C THR A 447 53.58 8.20 -16.48
N ALA A 448 54.35 7.13 -16.68
CA ALA A 448 54.22 5.90 -15.92
C ALA A 448 54.46 6.19 -14.43
N ALA A 449 53.55 5.71 -13.58
CA ALA A 449 53.84 5.46 -12.18
C ALA A 449 53.00 4.26 -11.71
N SER A 450 53.65 3.10 -11.72
CA SER A 450 53.25 1.91 -10.95
C SER A 450 53.15 2.24 -9.46
N PRO A 451 52.32 1.51 -8.69
CA PRO A 451 52.61 1.26 -7.30
C PRO A 451 53.01 -0.21 -7.12
N GLU A 452 54.29 -0.41 -6.85
CA GLU A 452 54.85 -1.64 -6.30
C GLU A 452 55.09 -1.44 -4.79
N MET A 453 54.63 -2.42 -3.99
CA MET A 453 55.03 -2.78 -2.62
C MET A 453 54.86 -1.78 -1.46
N ALA A 454 54.20 -2.23 -0.39
CA ALA A 454 54.89 -2.61 0.85
C ALA A 454 53.95 -3.27 1.89
N GLN A 455 54.42 -4.41 2.41
CA GLN A 455 53.91 -5.16 3.57
C GLN A 455 54.37 -4.55 4.90
N ALA A 456 53.60 -4.82 5.98
CA ALA A 456 54.02 -5.20 7.35
C ALA A 456 52.84 -4.88 8.31
N ALA A 457 52.17 -5.80 9.00
CA ALA A 457 52.57 -6.78 10.01
C ALA A 457 52.83 -6.19 11.42
N VAL A 458 52.04 -6.72 12.39
CA VAL A 458 52.23 -6.85 13.87
C VAL A 458 52.19 -5.52 14.68
N VAL A 459 51.52 -5.35 15.84
CA VAL A 459 51.64 -6.06 17.14
C VAL A 459 50.43 -5.81 18.06
N SER A 460 50.17 -6.81 18.90
CA SER A 460 49.21 -7.01 20.00
C SER A 460 49.24 -6.01 21.17
N GLU A 461 48.17 -5.97 21.97
CA GLU A 461 48.27 -5.98 23.45
C GLU A 461 46.95 -6.40 24.14
N ASP A 462 47.09 -7.29 25.13
CA ASP A 462 46.11 -7.85 26.08
C ASP A 462 45.58 -6.81 27.09
N THR A 463 44.43 -7.06 27.72
CA THR A 463 44.32 -7.25 29.20
C THR A 463 42.89 -7.65 29.64
N GLN A 464 42.87 -8.63 30.53
CA GLN A 464 41.78 -9.39 31.15
C GLN A 464 41.05 -8.70 32.33
N MET A 465 39.81 -9.19 32.55
CA MET A 465 39.12 -9.54 33.82
C MET A 465 38.93 -8.48 34.93
N GLU A 466 37.69 -8.36 35.43
CA GLU A 466 37.24 -9.02 36.68
C GLU A 466 35.79 -8.63 37.05
N ASN A 467 35.03 -9.62 37.52
CA ASN A 467 33.82 -9.50 38.33
C ASN A 467 34.13 -10.32 39.61
N PRO A 468 33.67 -9.96 40.83
CA PRO A 468 32.57 -10.78 41.39
C PRO A 468 31.66 -10.15 42.49
N SER A 469 30.42 -10.68 42.55
CA SER A 469 29.62 -11.12 43.73
C SER A 469 29.09 -10.11 44.77
N ALA A 470 27.75 -9.95 44.90
CA ALA A 470 26.79 -10.64 45.83
C ALA A 470 26.54 -9.83 47.14
N GLN A 471 25.37 -9.72 47.82
CA GLN A 471 24.20 -10.59 48.00
C GLN A 471 23.12 -9.89 48.90
N SER A 472 21.85 -10.34 48.88
CA SER A 472 20.81 -10.37 49.98
C SER A 472 19.68 -9.30 50.01
N LEU A 473 18.37 -9.53 50.25
CA LEU A 473 17.50 -10.70 50.61
C LEU A 473 15.96 -10.34 50.56
N THR A 474 15.13 -11.13 49.83
CA THR A 474 13.75 -11.71 50.12
C THR A 474 12.49 -10.88 50.49
N PRO A 475 11.22 -11.41 50.44
CA PRO A 475 10.70 -12.74 50.01
C PRO A 475 9.46 -12.75 49.07
N SER A 476 9.27 -13.81 48.28
CA SER A 476 7.95 -14.37 47.84
C SER A 476 8.16 -15.80 47.31
N SER A 477 7.37 -16.77 47.77
CA SER A 477 7.40 -18.19 47.33
C SER A 477 6.33 -18.44 46.23
N PRO A 478 6.25 -19.64 45.63
CA PRO A 478 7.26 -20.38 44.85
C PRO A 478 6.70 -20.77 43.45
N ASP A 479 7.47 -20.66 42.37
CA ASP A 479 7.10 -21.24 41.07
C ASP A 479 8.04 -22.40 40.73
N MET A 480 7.45 -23.54 40.36
CA MET A 480 8.12 -24.85 40.28
C MET A 480 9.13 -25.03 39.14
N THR A 481 9.34 -24.03 38.28
CA THR A 481 10.10 -24.15 37.02
C THR A 481 11.61 -24.00 37.19
N GLU A 482 12.06 -23.16 38.14
CA GLU A 482 13.48 -22.81 38.29
C GLU A 482 14.34 -24.00 38.77
N SER A 483 13.73 -24.94 39.51
CA SER A 483 14.42 -26.13 40.02
C SER A 483 14.68 -27.20 38.95
N GLU A 484 13.86 -27.27 37.90
CA GLU A 484 14.01 -28.28 36.83
C GLU A 484 15.02 -27.82 35.77
N ALA A 485 14.99 -26.54 35.38
CA ALA A 485 15.99 -25.97 34.48
C ALA A 485 17.41 -26.13 35.04
N ALA A 486 17.61 -25.88 36.33
CA ALA A 486 18.90 -26.08 37.01
C ALA A 486 19.37 -27.55 36.98
N ARG A 487 18.44 -28.52 37.06
CA ARG A 487 18.73 -29.95 36.99
C ARG A 487 19.14 -30.37 35.58
N TYR A 488 18.48 -29.85 34.55
CA TYR A 488 18.76 -30.22 33.15
C TYR A 488 20.04 -29.58 32.62
N ARG A 489 20.46 -28.42 33.15
CA ARG A 489 21.77 -27.81 32.83
C ARG A 489 22.95 -28.76 33.12
N GLN A 490 22.83 -29.66 34.10
CA GLN A 490 23.88 -30.65 34.41
C GLN A 490 24.00 -31.77 33.35
N LEU A 491 23.06 -31.81 32.39
CA LEU A 491 23.00 -32.77 31.29
C LEU A 491 23.49 -32.18 29.96
N ILE A 492 23.86 -30.89 29.93
CA ILE A 492 24.41 -30.24 28.74
C ILE A 492 25.68 -30.99 28.27
N GLY A 493 25.75 -31.26 26.98
CA GLY A 493 26.81 -32.02 26.32
C GLY A 493 26.67 -33.55 26.44
N LYS A 494 25.65 -34.08 27.13
CA LYS A 494 25.40 -35.52 27.25
C LYS A 494 24.33 -35.98 26.26
N ASN A 495 24.39 -37.26 25.91
CA ASN A 495 23.35 -37.90 25.12
C ASN A 495 22.14 -38.20 26.03
N VAL A 496 20.99 -37.60 25.73
CA VAL A 496 19.78 -37.68 26.53
C VAL A 496 18.60 -38.12 25.69
N SER A 497 17.67 -38.83 26.32
CA SER A 497 16.38 -39.18 25.74
C SER A 497 15.29 -38.32 26.35
N ILE A 498 14.58 -37.55 25.53
CA ILE A 498 13.52 -36.62 25.95
C ILE A 498 12.17 -37.19 25.56
N ARG A 499 11.26 -37.21 26.54
CA ARG A 499 9.83 -37.48 26.33
C ARG A 499 9.07 -36.19 26.62
N ALA A 500 8.51 -35.58 25.59
CA ALA A 500 7.63 -34.43 25.69
C ALA A 500 6.17 -34.84 25.41
N GLU A 501 5.23 -33.99 25.82
CA GLU A 501 3.81 -34.17 25.54
C GLU A 501 3.56 -34.16 24.03
N ASP A 502 2.85 -35.16 23.52
CA ASP A 502 2.48 -35.34 22.11
C ASP A 502 3.62 -35.40 21.08
N VAL A 503 4.87 -35.66 21.52
CA VAL A 503 6.02 -35.90 20.64
C VAL A 503 6.61 -37.31 20.87
N PRO A 504 6.99 -38.06 19.81
CA PRO A 504 7.71 -39.33 19.99
C PRO A 504 9.05 -39.12 20.70
N VAL A 505 9.44 -40.07 21.55
CA VAL A 505 10.68 -40.00 22.35
C VAL A 505 11.89 -39.80 21.42
N ARG A 506 12.70 -38.78 21.69
CA ARG A 506 13.89 -38.46 20.88
C ARG A 506 15.16 -38.56 21.70
N THR A 507 16.20 -39.13 21.10
CA THR A 507 17.51 -39.28 21.72
C THR A 507 18.53 -38.45 20.95
N GLY A 508 19.28 -37.60 21.65
CA GLY A 508 20.27 -36.71 21.05
C GLY A 508 21.14 -36.02 22.10
N ILE A 509 22.08 -35.19 21.66
CA ILE A 509 22.98 -34.46 22.55
C ILE A 509 22.28 -33.18 23.03
N LEU A 510 22.18 -33.00 24.35
CA LEU A 510 21.62 -31.77 24.91
C LEU A 510 22.60 -30.62 24.70
N HIS A 511 22.23 -29.62 23.92
CA HIS A 511 23.11 -28.51 23.52
C HIS A 511 23.03 -27.33 24.49
N SER A 512 21.82 -26.92 24.87
CA SER A 512 21.58 -25.80 25.79
C SER A 512 20.30 -26.00 26.58
N VAL A 513 20.24 -25.38 27.77
CA VAL A 513 19.06 -25.33 28.64
C VAL A 513 18.93 -23.90 29.18
N ASN A 514 17.95 -23.17 28.65
CA ASN A 514 17.58 -21.82 29.04
C ASN A 514 16.48 -21.88 30.11
N ASP A 515 15.94 -20.72 30.53
CA ASP A 515 14.96 -20.66 31.62
C ASP A 515 13.56 -21.16 31.21
N ASP A 516 13.25 -21.18 29.92
CA ASP A 516 11.96 -21.53 29.33
C ASP A 516 12.04 -22.71 28.33
N HIS A 517 13.18 -22.91 27.66
CA HIS A 517 13.36 -23.97 26.67
C HIS A 517 14.71 -24.67 26.73
N LEU A 518 14.81 -25.85 26.13
CA LEU A 518 16.07 -26.56 25.88
C LEU A 518 16.23 -26.94 24.41
N THR A 519 17.49 -27.16 24.02
CA THR A 519 17.87 -27.54 22.65
C THR A 519 18.51 -28.92 22.61
N LEU A 520 17.98 -29.82 21.81
CA LEU A 520 18.45 -31.19 21.61
C LEU A 520 18.95 -31.37 20.17
N SER A 521 20.22 -31.73 19.99
CA SER A 521 20.79 -32.04 18.69
C SER A 521 20.70 -33.54 18.40
N VAL A 522 19.93 -33.93 17.39
CA VAL A 522 19.72 -35.33 17.01
C VAL A 522 20.43 -35.62 15.69
N PRO A 523 21.31 -36.64 15.63
CA PRO A 523 21.97 -37.03 14.39
C PRO A 523 20.96 -37.66 13.42
N MET A 524 20.85 -37.10 12.22
CA MET A 524 19.96 -37.56 11.15
C MET A 524 20.72 -37.63 9.82
N GLY A 525 21.09 -38.84 9.41
CA GLY A 525 21.85 -39.07 8.18
C GLY A 525 23.30 -38.56 8.30
N ALA A 526 23.70 -37.62 7.42
CA ALA A 526 25.05 -37.04 7.39
C ALA A 526 25.19 -35.72 8.16
N GLY A 527 24.14 -35.27 8.87
CA GLY A 527 24.11 -34.03 9.62
C GLY A 527 23.30 -34.12 10.91
N ASN A 528 23.18 -33.01 11.63
CA ASN A 528 22.45 -32.91 12.89
C ASN A 528 21.24 -31.98 12.72
N ILE A 529 20.11 -32.34 13.34
CA ILE A 529 18.90 -31.50 13.42
C ILE A 529 18.71 -31.08 14.88
N GLU A 530 18.50 -29.79 15.10
CA GLU A 530 18.24 -29.22 16.42
C GLU A 530 16.74 -29.16 16.69
N PHE A 531 16.34 -29.64 17.87
CA PHE A 531 14.97 -29.66 18.36
C PHE A 531 14.86 -28.78 19.60
N PHE A 532 13.87 -27.89 19.61
CA PHE A 532 13.59 -27.01 20.73
C PHE A 532 12.39 -27.55 21.51
N TYR A 533 12.53 -27.64 22.83
CA TYR A 533 11.47 -28.10 23.73
C TYR A 533 11.24 -27.07 24.81
N ASP A 534 10.00 -26.67 25.01
CA ASP A 534 9.60 -25.88 26.17
C ASP A 534 9.69 -26.76 27.42
N LEU A 535 10.30 -26.25 28.49
CA LEU A 535 10.50 -26.99 29.74
C LEU A 535 9.18 -27.54 30.30
N ASN A 536 8.10 -26.78 30.15
CA ASN A 536 6.75 -27.15 30.63
C ASN A 536 6.12 -28.33 29.87
N THR A 537 6.65 -28.68 28.69
CA THR A 537 6.15 -29.79 27.87
C THR A 537 6.91 -31.10 28.12
N ILE A 538 8.02 -31.05 28.84
CA ILE A 538 8.90 -32.20 29.05
C ILE A 538 8.41 -33.02 30.22
N ARG A 539 7.98 -34.25 29.93
CA ARG A 539 7.53 -35.20 30.95
C ARG A 539 8.70 -35.94 31.61
N SER A 540 9.77 -36.22 30.86
CA SER A 540 10.98 -36.83 31.42
C SER A 540 12.19 -36.65 30.50
N ILE A 541 13.36 -36.47 31.10
CA ILE A 541 14.66 -36.50 30.44
C ILE A 541 15.60 -37.46 31.16
N GLU A 542 16.16 -38.42 30.42
CA GLU A 542 17.06 -39.43 30.96
C GLU A 542 18.39 -39.39 30.22
N ALA A 543 19.50 -39.42 30.96
CA ALA A 543 20.82 -39.57 30.36
C ALA A 543 20.98 -41.01 29.86
N THR A 544 21.17 -41.16 28.56
CA THR A 544 21.52 -42.43 27.93
C THR A 544 23.00 -42.70 28.16
N ARG A 545 23.31 -43.88 28.70
CA ARG A 545 24.66 -44.28 29.13
C ARG A 545 25.61 -44.51 27.97
#